data_AF-A0A202DYE2-F1
#
_entry.id   AF-A0A202DYE2-F1
#
_cell.length_a   1.000
_cell.length_b   1.000
_cell.length_c   1.000
_cell.angle_alpha   90.00
_cell.angle_beta   90.00
_cell.angle_gamma   90.00
#
_symmetry.space_group_name_H-M   'P 1'
#
loop_
_entity.id
_entity.type
_entity.pdbx_description
1 polymer ?
#
loop_
_entity_poly.entity_id
_entity_poly.type
_entity_poly.pdbx_seq_one_letter_code
_entity_poly.pdbx_strand_id
1 'polypeptide(L)'
;MKQDGACPKCHSTAVIPDVTVVDFGRSQFAGIMQLAFDRNPDAIVFKDRIRASISAWVCGDCGYIEMYTTTHTELLQAFQERLAYTEIGEKKVPGAPRADCANCGKGLPKRKAKCPSCGHRN
;
A
#
# COMPACT_ATOMS: atom_id res chain seq x y z
N MET A 1 -22.98 -13.41 6.29
CA MET A 1 -22.97 -14.73 5.63
C MET A 1 -21.96 -15.69 6.22
N LYS A 2 -20.65 -15.38 6.28
CA LYS A 2 -19.65 -16.37 6.75
C LYS A 2 -19.75 -16.70 8.25
N GLN A 3 -20.21 -15.75 9.07
CA GLN A 3 -20.38 -15.96 10.51
C GLN A 3 -21.72 -16.60 10.88
N ASP A 4 -22.80 -16.17 10.22
CA ASP A 4 -24.19 -16.45 10.59
C ASP A 4 -24.94 -17.33 9.58
N GLY A 5 -24.33 -17.62 8.42
CA GLY A 5 -24.97 -18.35 7.32
C GLY A 5 -26.03 -17.55 6.55
N ALA A 6 -26.25 -16.27 6.88
CA ALA A 6 -27.34 -15.46 6.32
C ALA A 6 -26.83 -14.24 5.55
N CYS A 7 -27.55 -13.86 4.49
CA CYS A 7 -27.27 -12.66 3.72
C CYS A 7 -27.47 -11.40 4.58
N PRO A 8 -26.48 -10.51 4.75
CA PRO A 8 -26.65 -9.30 5.57
C PRO A 8 -27.61 -8.28 4.93
N LYS A 9 -27.93 -8.45 3.63
CA LYS A 9 -28.81 -7.54 2.88
C LYS A 9 -30.28 -7.96 2.92
N CYS A 10 -30.59 -9.25 2.79
CA CYS A 10 -31.97 -9.75 2.70
C CYS A 10 -32.31 -10.86 3.71
N HIS A 11 -31.36 -11.24 4.56
CA HIS A 11 -31.49 -12.29 5.58
C HIS A 11 -31.77 -13.70 5.07
N SER A 12 -31.70 -13.93 3.75
CA SER A 12 -31.80 -15.27 3.17
C SER A 12 -30.66 -16.17 3.64
N THR A 13 -30.96 -17.46 3.85
CA THR A 13 -30.00 -18.53 4.12
C THR A 13 -29.57 -19.27 2.85
N ALA A 14 -30.13 -18.91 1.68
CA ALA A 14 -29.68 -19.40 0.39
C ALA A 14 -28.36 -18.70 0.03
N VAL A 15 -27.25 -19.33 0.38
CA VAL A 15 -25.89 -18.77 0.24
C VAL A 15 -24.98 -19.76 -0.48
N ILE A 16 -24.26 -19.26 -1.48
CA ILE A 16 -23.25 -20.00 -2.25
C ILE A 16 -21.88 -19.60 -1.69
N PRO A 17 -21.18 -20.49 -0.94
CA PRO A 17 -19.88 -20.19 -0.36
C PRO A 17 -18.74 -20.40 -1.35
N ASP A 18 -17.58 -19.84 -1.01
CA ASP A 18 -16.27 -20.12 -1.62
C ASP A 18 -16.21 -19.97 -3.14
N VAL A 19 -16.94 -19.00 -3.66
CA VAL A 19 -16.90 -18.61 -5.07
C VAL A 19 -15.56 -17.95 -5.38
N THR A 20 -14.89 -18.46 -6.42
CA THR A 20 -13.68 -17.85 -6.96
C THR A 20 -14.03 -16.62 -7.79
N VAL A 21 -13.41 -15.49 -7.46
CA VAL A 21 -13.52 -14.26 -8.26
C VAL A 21 -12.42 -14.27 -9.31
N VAL A 22 -12.79 -14.11 -10.58
CA VAL A 22 -11.86 -14.10 -11.72
C VAL A 22 -11.75 -12.71 -12.33
N ASP A 23 -10.54 -12.33 -12.74
CA ASP A 23 -10.24 -11.14 -13.52
C ASP A 23 -9.53 -11.57 -14.81
N PHE A 24 -9.95 -11.03 -15.95
CA PHE A 24 -9.44 -11.40 -17.28
C PHE A 24 -8.28 -10.52 -17.76
N GLY A 25 -7.90 -9.49 -16.99
CA GLY A 25 -6.77 -8.62 -17.29
C GLY A 25 -6.73 -8.14 -18.75
N ARG A 26 -5.54 -7.87 -19.28
CA ARG A 26 -5.35 -7.46 -20.69
C ARG A 26 -5.10 -8.62 -21.65
N SER A 27 -4.76 -9.79 -21.13
CA SER A 27 -4.30 -10.94 -21.93
C SER A 27 -5.40 -11.93 -22.28
N GLN A 28 -6.67 -11.65 -21.94
CA GLN A 28 -7.83 -12.55 -22.09
C GLN A 28 -7.71 -13.89 -21.36
N PHE A 29 -6.64 -14.10 -20.58
CA PHE A 29 -6.52 -15.25 -19.71
C PHE A 29 -7.21 -14.97 -18.38
N ALA A 30 -8.12 -15.86 -17.97
CA ALA A 30 -8.72 -15.80 -16.65
C ALA A 30 -7.66 -15.99 -15.57
N GLY A 31 -7.45 -14.97 -14.76
CA GLY A 31 -6.66 -15.04 -13.53
C GLY A 31 -7.59 -15.00 -12.30
N ILE A 32 -7.16 -15.61 -11.20
CA ILE A 32 -7.82 -15.40 -9.91
C ILE A 32 -7.59 -13.95 -9.49
N MET A 33 -8.67 -13.23 -9.14
CA MET A 33 -8.58 -11.87 -8.64
C MET A 33 -7.84 -11.85 -7.30
N GLN A 34 -6.93 -10.89 -7.13
CA GLN A 34 -6.12 -10.71 -5.93
C GLN A 34 -6.16 -9.27 -5.46
N LEU A 35 -6.10 -9.07 -4.14
CA LEU A 35 -5.78 -7.76 -3.58
C LEU A 35 -4.28 -7.51 -3.74
N ALA A 36 -3.92 -6.26 -4.00
CA ALA A 36 -2.53 -5.82 -4.04
C ALA A 36 -2.33 -4.63 -3.09
N PHE A 37 -1.31 -4.70 -2.26
CA PHE A 37 -0.94 -3.63 -1.33
C PHE A 37 0.56 -3.36 -1.41
N ASP A 38 0.94 -2.14 -1.81
CA ASP A 38 2.34 -1.75 -2.00
C ASP A 38 2.90 -1.13 -0.71
N ARG A 39 3.63 -1.87 0.13
CA ARG A 39 4.08 -1.33 1.44
C ARG A 39 4.79 0.01 1.32
N ASN A 40 5.56 0.21 0.25
CA ASN A 40 6.13 1.50 -0.13
C ASN A 40 5.56 1.98 -1.48
N PRO A 41 4.43 2.72 -1.48
CA PRO A 41 3.75 3.09 -2.72
C PRO A 41 4.53 4.10 -3.57
N ASP A 42 5.37 4.92 -2.94
CA ASP A 42 6.16 6.00 -3.56
C ASP A 42 7.51 5.52 -4.12
N ALA A 43 7.92 4.29 -3.82
CA ALA A 43 9.13 3.71 -4.40
C ALA A 43 9.03 3.55 -5.92
N ILE A 44 10.08 3.98 -6.63
CA ILE A 44 10.18 3.85 -8.09
C ILE A 44 10.47 2.38 -8.48
N VAL A 45 11.27 1.67 -7.68
CA VAL A 45 11.61 0.25 -7.87
C VAL A 45 11.44 -0.47 -6.53
N PHE A 46 10.97 -1.72 -6.55
CA PHE A 46 10.71 -2.56 -5.37
C PHE A 46 9.75 -1.94 -4.35
N LYS A 47 8.48 -1.79 -4.75
CA LYS A 47 7.40 -1.27 -3.88
C LYS A 47 7.01 -2.16 -2.70
N ASP A 48 7.67 -3.32 -2.56
CA ASP A 48 7.36 -4.34 -1.57
C ASP A 48 5.86 -4.71 -1.59
N ARG A 49 5.42 -5.22 -2.75
CA ARG A 49 4.03 -5.52 -3.02
C ARG A 49 3.63 -6.84 -2.37
N ILE A 50 2.62 -6.76 -1.49
CA ILE A 50 1.92 -7.90 -0.93
C ILE A 50 0.73 -8.22 -1.83
N ARG A 51 0.54 -9.51 -2.13
CA ARG A 51 -0.62 -10.01 -2.85
C ARG A 51 -1.41 -10.93 -1.94
N ALA A 52 -2.73 -10.80 -1.97
CA ALA A 52 -3.62 -11.57 -1.12
C ALA A 52 -4.76 -12.16 -1.94
N SER A 53 -5.01 -13.46 -1.75
CA SER A 53 -6.11 -14.17 -2.41
C SER A 53 -7.46 -13.71 -1.88
N ILE A 54 -8.47 -13.72 -2.75
CA ILE A 54 -9.85 -13.36 -2.42
C ILE A 54 -10.75 -14.58 -2.61
N SER A 55 -11.69 -14.78 -1.69
CA SER A 55 -12.85 -15.65 -1.89
C SER A 55 -14.14 -14.84 -1.72
N ALA A 56 -15.22 -15.29 -2.35
CA ALA A 56 -16.51 -14.62 -2.29
C ALA A 56 -17.62 -15.57 -1.83
N TRP A 57 -18.61 -15.01 -1.16
CA TRP A 57 -19.86 -15.66 -0.83
C TRP A 57 -20.97 -14.88 -1.52
N VAL A 58 -21.89 -15.59 -2.19
CA VAL A 58 -22.94 -14.98 -3.01
C VAL A 58 -24.32 -15.40 -2.48
N CYS A 59 -25.18 -14.44 -2.19
CA CYS A 59 -26.57 -14.72 -1.85
C CYS A 59 -27.33 -15.18 -3.11
N GLY A 60 -27.97 -16.35 -3.04
CA GLY A 60 -28.76 -16.92 -4.13
C GLY A 60 -30.03 -16.12 -4.46
N ASP A 61 -30.60 -15.42 -3.48
CA ASP A 61 -31.88 -14.72 -3.68
C ASP A 61 -31.72 -13.28 -4.18
N CYS A 62 -30.77 -12.53 -3.61
CA CYS A 62 -30.62 -11.10 -3.93
C CYS A 62 -29.30 -10.74 -4.62
N GLY A 63 -28.44 -11.73 -4.88
CA GLY A 63 -27.16 -11.53 -5.57
C GLY A 63 -26.11 -10.72 -4.79
N TYR A 64 -26.33 -10.42 -3.52
CA TYR A 64 -25.34 -9.73 -2.69
C TYR A 64 -24.05 -10.56 -2.60
N ILE A 65 -22.91 -9.91 -2.82
CA ILE A 65 -21.59 -10.53 -2.80
C ILE A 65 -20.82 -9.99 -1.62
N GLU A 66 -20.29 -10.90 -0.81
CA GLU A 66 -19.37 -10.59 0.29
C GLU A 66 -18.00 -11.21 -0.01
N MET A 67 -16.94 -10.40 0.03
CA MET A 67 -15.59 -10.83 -0.30
C MET A 67 -14.71 -10.90 0.94
N TYR A 68 -13.83 -11.90 0.99
CA TYR A 68 -12.93 -12.19 2.09
C TYR A 68 -11.52 -12.43 1.57
N THR A 69 -10.53 -12.16 2.41
CA THR A 69 -9.14 -12.56 2.15
C THR A 69 -8.60 -13.35 3.31
N THR A 70 -7.79 -14.38 3.02
CA THR A 70 -7.11 -15.19 4.04
C THR A 70 -5.83 -14.52 4.55
N THR A 71 -5.31 -13.52 3.83
CA THR A 71 -4.05 -12.84 4.13
C THR A 71 -4.27 -11.51 4.89
N HIS A 72 -5.41 -11.36 5.59
CA HIS A 72 -5.82 -10.08 6.19
C HIS A 72 -4.83 -9.58 7.26
N THR A 73 -4.20 -10.48 8.03
CA THR A 73 -3.24 -10.12 9.08
C THR A 73 -1.97 -9.52 8.51
N GLU A 74 -1.43 -10.09 7.42
CA GLU A 74 -0.23 -9.55 6.76
C GLU A 74 -0.51 -8.19 6.12
N LEU A 75 -1.69 -8.01 5.52
CA LEU A 75 -2.12 -6.72 4.99
C LEU A 75 -2.20 -5.66 6.10
N LEU A 76 -2.77 -6.00 7.25
CA LEU A 76 -2.86 -5.10 8.40
C LEU A 76 -1.47 -4.74 8.95
N GLN A 77 -0.61 -5.73 9.13
CA GLN A 77 0.76 -5.52 9.60
C GLN A 77 1.53 -4.59 8.65
N ALA A 78 1.47 -4.84 7.35
CA ALA A 78 2.15 -4.00 6.36
C ALA A 78 1.64 -2.56 6.35
N PHE A 79 0.33 -2.36 6.60
CA PHE A 79 -0.23 -1.02 6.75
C PHE A 79 0.28 -0.32 8.01
N GLN A 80 0.32 -1.02 9.15
CA GLN A 80 0.87 -0.48 10.40
C GLN A 80 2.36 -0.11 10.26
N GLU A 81 3.16 -0.97 9.63
CA GLU A 81 4.57 -0.69 9.35
C GLU A 81 4.75 0.54 8.45
N ARG A 82 3.88 0.74 7.45
CA ARG A 82 3.88 1.94 6.61
C ARG A 82 3.57 3.19 7.43
N LEU A 83 2.56 3.15 8.29
CA LEU A 83 2.22 4.28 9.16
C LEU A 83 3.39 4.64 10.08
N ALA A 84 3.98 3.64 10.73
CA ALA A 84 5.16 3.84 11.59
C ALA A 84 6.33 4.46 10.80
N TYR A 85 6.62 3.99 9.59
CA TYR A 85 7.65 4.59 8.74
C TYR A 85 7.35 6.05 8.37
N THR A 86 6.07 6.39 8.16
CA THR A 86 5.63 7.75 7.84
C THR A 86 5.82 8.68 9.03
N GLU A 87 5.51 8.23 10.25
CA GLU A 87 5.72 8.98 11.50
C GLU A 87 7.20 9.18 11.82
N ILE A 88 8.04 8.18 11.54
CA ILE A 88 9.51 8.32 11.66
C ILE A 88 10.06 9.21 10.52
N GLY A 89 9.47 9.12 9.33
CA GLY A 89 9.86 9.86 8.11
C GLY A 89 9.43 11.32 8.07
N GLU A 90 8.44 11.73 8.88
CA GLU A 90 8.13 13.13 9.16
C GLU A 90 9.25 13.82 9.97
N LYS A 91 10.15 13.06 10.62
CA LYS A 91 11.51 13.56 10.84
C LYS A 91 12.25 13.55 9.51
N LYS A 92 11.91 14.53 8.68
CA LYS A 92 12.66 15.08 7.54
C LYS A 92 13.96 14.31 7.29
N VAL A 93 13.91 13.30 6.42
CA VAL A 93 15.11 12.60 5.96
C VAL A 93 16.12 13.69 5.55
N PRO A 94 17.29 13.82 6.20
CA PRO A 94 18.27 14.77 5.74
C PRO A 94 18.73 14.22 4.40
N GLY A 95 18.29 14.84 3.30
CA GLY A 95 19.00 14.73 2.05
C GLY A 95 20.48 14.92 2.38
N ALA A 96 21.31 13.94 1.96
CA ALA A 96 22.72 13.76 2.31
C ALA A 96 23.42 15.02 2.87
N PRO A 97 24.18 14.91 3.97
CA PRO A 97 24.68 16.04 4.76
C PRO A 97 25.08 17.18 3.82
N ARG A 98 24.28 18.24 3.84
CA ARG A 98 24.67 19.48 3.17
C ARG A 98 25.90 19.93 3.95
N ALA A 99 27.06 19.96 3.31
CA ALA A 99 28.22 20.59 3.92
C ALA A 99 27.80 22.02 4.27
N ASP A 100 27.91 22.38 5.55
CA ASP A 100 27.70 23.75 5.95
C ASP A 100 28.87 24.58 5.41
N CYS A 101 28.58 25.82 5.00
CA CYS A 101 29.63 26.72 4.57
C CYS A 101 30.56 27.01 5.75
N ALA A 102 31.87 26.78 5.59
CA ALA A 102 32.87 27.00 6.64
C ALA A 102 32.92 28.45 7.17
N ASN A 103 32.42 29.42 6.38
CA ASN A 103 32.38 30.82 6.77
C ASN A 103 31.07 31.26 7.46
N CYS A 104 29.90 30.75 7.02
CA CYS A 104 28.61 31.26 7.50
C CYS A 104 27.68 30.21 8.11
N GLY A 105 28.09 28.94 8.15
CA GLY A 105 27.33 27.84 8.76
C GLY A 105 26.02 27.48 8.06
N LYS A 106 25.70 28.12 6.92
CA LYS A 106 24.47 27.79 6.17
C LYS A 106 24.69 26.56 5.30
N GLY A 107 23.73 25.64 5.32
CA GLY A 107 23.76 24.41 4.54
C GLY A 107 23.83 24.66 3.04
N LEU A 108 24.83 24.08 2.38
CA LEU A 108 25.06 24.26 0.95
C LEU A 108 24.24 23.28 0.11
N PRO A 109 23.63 23.73 -0.99
CA PRO A 109 23.12 22.80 -2.01
C PRO A 109 24.29 22.03 -2.64
N LYS A 110 24.07 20.77 -3.02
CA LYS A 110 25.12 19.90 -3.58
C LYS A 110 25.81 20.57 -4.78
N ARG A 111 27.15 20.51 -4.82
CA ARG A 111 28.02 20.88 -5.95
C ARG A 111 27.98 22.36 -6.37
N LYS A 112 28.12 23.31 -5.44
CA LYS A 112 28.38 24.73 -5.76
C LYS A 112 29.80 25.12 -5.33
N ALA A 113 30.57 25.70 -6.25
CA ALA A 113 31.90 26.26 -5.98
C ALA A 113 31.87 27.55 -5.13
N LYS A 114 30.69 28.13 -4.89
CA LYS A 114 30.49 29.38 -4.14
C LYS A 114 29.18 29.31 -3.35
N CYS A 115 29.22 29.66 -2.07
CA CYS A 115 28.07 29.76 -1.19
C CYS A 115 27.13 30.88 -1.69
N PRO A 116 25.84 30.61 -1.94
CA PRO A 116 24.90 31.62 -2.44
C PRO A 116 24.53 32.66 -1.38
N SER A 117 24.74 32.37 -0.09
CA SER A 117 24.36 33.28 0.99
C SER A 117 25.44 34.28 1.37
N CYS A 118 26.72 33.90 1.32
CA CYS A 118 27.83 34.77 1.73
C CYS A 118 28.92 34.93 0.67
N GLY A 119 28.83 34.19 -0.44
CA GLY A 119 29.80 34.26 -1.52
C GLY A 119 31.15 33.57 -1.26
N HIS A 120 31.32 32.86 -0.15
CA HIS A 120 32.53 32.10 0.14
C HIS A 120 32.71 30.92 -0.82
N ARG A 121 33.92 30.68 -1.33
CA ARG A 121 34.22 29.47 -2.14
C ARG A 121 34.77 28.41 -1.21
N ASN A 122 34.20 27.21 -1.25
CA ASN A 122 34.73 26.03 -0.55
C ASN A 122 36.01 25.55 -1.24
#